data_AF-A0A7J3E2W8-F1
#
_entry.id   AF-A0A7J3E2W8-F1
#
_cell.length_a   1.000
_cell.length_b   1.000
_cell.length_c   1.000
_cell.angle_alpha   90.00
_cell.angle_beta   90.00
_cell.angle_gamma   90.00
#
_symmetry.space_group_name_H-M   'P 1'
#
loop_
_entity.id
_entity.type
_entity.pdbx_description
1 polymer ?
#
loop_
_entity_poly.entity_id
_entity_poly.type
_entity_poly.pdbx_seq_one_letter_code
_entity_poly.pdbx_strand_id
1 'polypeptide(L)'
;MKSIEVYIKNEKVIIFGDSARPSYTLFSKWDVVPWDLLPPTSYTVNILPEEDRKALEIAQKVAQRTGAKLKVRDVNYFEGKFFAYLKGIKKTPAVIVGNKKIEKVDEETLLSYLLDLEPKQSSNSS
;
A
#
# COMPACT_ATOMS: atom_id res chain seq x y z
N MET A 1 5.69 -19.85 -9.92
CA MET A 1 5.49 -18.46 -10.41
C MET A 1 6.11 -17.51 -9.40
N LYS A 2 7.00 -16.60 -9.83
CA LYS A 2 7.70 -15.67 -8.92
C LYS A 2 6.69 -14.64 -8.38
N SER A 3 6.75 -14.33 -7.09
CA SER A 3 5.85 -13.35 -6.47
C SER A 3 6.60 -12.38 -5.57
N ILE A 4 6.22 -11.10 -5.67
CA ILE A 4 6.71 -10.00 -4.84
C ILE A 4 5.55 -9.60 -3.94
N GLU A 5 5.71 -9.70 -2.62
CA GLU A 5 4.72 -9.24 -1.64
C GLU A 5 5.22 -7.96 -0.97
N VAL A 6 4.45 -6.88 -1.06
CA VAL A 6 4.77 -5.59 -0.48
C VAL A 6 3.81 -5.30 0.67
N TYR A 7 4.37 -4.93 1.82
CA TYR A 7 3.66 -4.56 3.02
C TYR A 7 3.80 -3.06 3.23
N ILE A 8 2.66 -2.38 3.21
CA ILE A 8 2.52 -0.93 3.36
C ILE A 8 1.61 -0.60 4.53
N LYS A 9 1.67 0.64 5.01
CA LYS A 9 0.76 1.16 6.02
C LYS A 9 0.12 2.44 5.49
N ASN A 10 -1.12 2.35 5.04
CA ASN A 10 -1.90 3.55 4.73
C ASN A 10 -2.22 4.32 6.01
N GLU A 11 -2.18 5.64 5.95
CA GLU A 11 -2.60 6.50 7.05
C GLU A 11 -3.97 7.09 6.71
N LYS A 12 -4.94 6.88 7.61
CA LYS A 12 -6.22 7.57 7.53
C LYS A 12 -6.06 8.96 8.12
N VAL A 13 -6.07 9.97 7.26
CA VAL A 13 -6.03 11.36 7.67
C VAL A 13 -7.42 11.96 7.54
N ILE A 14 -7.94 12.47 8.65
CA ILE A 14 -9.20 13.23 8.66
C ILE A 14 -8.82 14.66 8.33
N ILE A 15 -9.26 15.14 7.18
CA ILE A 15 -9.09 16.53 6.79
C ILE A 15 -10.38 17.27 7.16
N PHE A 16 -10.23 18.29 8.00
CA PHE A 16 -11.30 19.23 8.29
C PHE A 16 -11.28 20.29 7.19
N GLY A 17 -12.30 20.28 6.34
CA GLY A 17 -12.49 21.32 5.35
C GLY A 17 -13.26 22.48 5.95
N ASP A 18 -12.69 23.67 5.92
CA ASP A 18 -13.49 24.89 5.94
C ASP A 18 -14.18 25.01 4.58
N SER A 19 -15.50 24.82 4.53
CA SER A 19 -16.37 25.09 3.38
C SER A 19 -16.44 24.01 2.28
N ALA A 20 -17.11 22.88 2.54
CA ALA A 20 -17.84 22.24 1.45
C ALA A 20 -19.06 23.11 1.14
N ARG A 21 -19.05 23.86 0.03
CA ARG A 21 -20.26 24.52 -0.48
C ARG A 21 -21.31 23.45 -0.76
N PRO A 22 -22.45 23.40 -0.05
CA PRO A 22 -23.53 22.53 -0.44
C PRO A 22 -24.19 23.18 -1.65
N SER A 23 -23.87 22.74 -2.87
CA SER A 23 -24.73 23.03 -4.01
C SER A 23 -25.95 22.12 -3.89
N TYR A 24 -27.00 22.59 -3.22
CA TYR A 24 -28.31 21.95 -3.32
C TYR A 24 -29.26 22.88 -4.06
N THR A 25 -29.59 22.50 -5.29
CA THR A 25 -30.88 22.83 -5.88
C THR A 25 -31.98 22.19 -5.03
N LEU A 26 -32.88 23.05 -4.54
CA LEU A 26 -34.21 22.78 -3.97
C LEU A 26 -34.31 21.90 -2.71
N PHE A 27 -34.30 22.55 -1.55
CA PHE A 27 -35.26 22.22 -0.49
C PHE A 27 -36.19 23.42 -0.27
N SER A 28 -37.45 23.09 -0.06
CA SER A 28 -38.61 23.97 0.07
C SER A 28 -38.40 25.21 0.96
N LYS A 29 -38.36 26.39 0.32
CA LYS A 29 -38.82 27.75 0.68
C LYS A 29 -38.75 28.33 2.12
N TRP A 30 -38.44 27.64 3.22
CA TRP A 30 -38.58 28.26 4.56
C TRP A 30 -37.53 28.00 5.64
N ASP A 31 -36.47 27.22 5.42
CA ASP A 31 -35.39 27.09 6.42
C ASP A 31 -34.02 27.45 5.81
N VAL A 32 -33.65 28.72 5.90
CA VAL A 32 -32.28 29.17 5.58
C VAL A 32 -31.44 28.94 6.83
N VAL A 33 -30.70 27.83 6.87
CA VAL A 33 -29.72 27.61 7.95
C VAL A 33 -28.51 28.50 7.66
N PRO A 34 -28.13 29.41 8.59
CA PRO A 34 -26.90 30.19 8.50
C PRO A 34 -25.68 29.28 8.27
N TRP A 35 -24.79 29.67 7.36
CA TRP A 35 -23.63 28.85 6.95
C TRP A 35 -22.65 28.57 8.11
N ASP A 36 -22.66 29.44 9.12
CA ASP A 36 -21.92 29.40 10.37
C ASP A 36 -22.47 28.40 11.40
N LEU A 37 -23.66 27.84 11.16
CA LEU A 37 -24.28 26.80 11.99
C LEU A 37 -24.15 25.38 11.40
N LEU A 38 -23.57 25.24 10.21
CA LEU A 38 -23.29 23.92 9.63
C LEU A 38 -22.04 23.31 10.27
N PRO A 39 -22.08 22.03 10.71
CA PRO A 39 -20.90 21.38 11.24
C PRO A 39 -19.79 21.34 10.17
N PRO A 40 -18.51 21.53 10.55
CA PRO A 40 -17.40 21.49 9.62
C PRO A 40 -17.41 20.17 8.85
N THR A 41 -17.26 20.25 7.53
CA THR A 41 -17.29 19.07 6.68
C THR A 41 -15.95 18.35 6.80
N SER A 42 -15.90 17.27 7.56
CA SER A 42 -14.72 16.41 7.61
C SER A 42 -14.80 15.35 6.52
N TYR A 43 -13.74 15.17 5.73
CA TYR A 43 -13.61 14.03 4.83
C TYR A 43 -12.37 13.22 5.20
N THR A 44 -12.46 11.90 5.09
CA THR A 44 -11.36 10.98 5.39
C THR A 44 -10.62 10.65 4.10
N VAL A 45 -9.31 10.85 4.09
CA VAL A 45 -8.43 10.47 2.97
C VAL A 45 -7.48 9.38 3.44
N ASN A 46 -7.23 8.39 2.59
CA ASN A 46 -6.15 7.43 2.81
C ASN A 46 -4.88 7.99 2.14
N ILE A 47 -3.86 8.29 2.93
CA ILE A 47 -2.57 8.77 2.45
C ILE A 47 -1.56 7.63 2.58
N LEU A 48 -0.84 7.35 1.51
CA LEU A 48 0.29 6.41 1.54
C LEU A 48 1.57 7.22 1.86
N PRO A 49 2.28 6.93 2.95
CA PRO A 49 3.55 7.60 3.26
C PRO A 49 4.54 7.50 2.10
N GLU A 50 5.40 8.50 1.93
CA GLU A 50 6.29 8.60 0.77
C GLU A 50 7.22 7.37 0.63
N GLU A 51 7.72 6.86 1.76
CA GLU A 51 8.57 5.67 1.80
C GLU A 51 7.83 4.41 1.30
N ASP A 52 6.59 4.22 1.76
CA ASP A 52 5.73 3.12 1.33
C ASP A 52 5.34 3.24 -0.15
N ARG A 53 5.08 4.47 -0.62
CA ARG A 53 4.80 4.75 -2.04
C ARG A 53 5.99 4.40 -2.91
N LYS A 54 7.20 4.86 -2.54
CA LYS A 54 8.44 4.56 -3.28
C LYS A 54 8.68 3.05 -3.35
N ALA A 55 8.54 2.35 -2.23
CA ALA A 55 8.69 0.89 -2.19
C ALA A 55 7.70 0.17 -3.13
N LEU A 56 6.43 0.60 -3.13
CA LEU A 56 5.41 0.05 -4.00
C LEU A 56 5.71 0.32 -5.49
N GLU A 57 6.12 1.54 -5.84
CA GLU A 57 6.48 1.92 -7.22
C GLU A 57 7.66 1.09 -7.76
N ILE A 58 8.70 0.89 -6.95
CA ILE A 58 9.86 0.06 -7.32
C ILE A 58 9.42 -1.39 -7.53
N ALA A 59 8.67 -1.96 -6.58
CA ALA A 59 8.18 -3.32 -6.68
C ALA A 59 7.27 -3.53 -7.91
N GLN A 60 6.45 -2.54 -8.25
CA GLN A 60 5.58 -2.57 -9.43
C GLN A 60 6.40 -2.54 -10.72
N LYS A 61 7.41 -1.67 -10.82
CA LYS A 61 8.35 -1.64 -11.97
C LYS A 61 9.03 -2.99 -12.17
N VAL A 62 9.56 -3.57 -11.09
CA VAL A 62 10.24 -4.88 -11.14
C VAL A 62 9.26 -5.99 -11.53
N ALA A 63 8.05 -6.01 -10.96
CA ALA A 63 7.03 -7.00 -11.29
C ALA A 63 6.63 -6.94 -12.77
N GLN A 64 6.43 -5.72 -13.32
CA GLN A 64 6.12 -5.52 -14.73
C GLN A 64 7.26 -6.00 -15.65
N ARG A 65 8.51 -5.68 -15.31
CA ARG A 65 9.69 -6.09 -16.11
C ARG A 65 9.92 -7.60 -16.10
N THR A 66 9.67 -8.26 -14.97
CA THR A 66 9.98 -9.68 -14.77
C THR A 66 8.79 -10.61 -14.98
N GLY A 67 7.58 -10.07 -15.17
CA GLY A 67 6.34 -10.84 -15.19
C GLY A 67 5.98 -11.47 -13.83
N ALA A 68 6.60 -11.01 -12.73
CA ALA A 68 6.32 -11.52 -11.40
C ALA A 68 4.95 -11.04 -10.89
N LYS A 69 4.28 -11.88 -10.07
CA LYS A 69 3.00 -11.50 -9.46
C LYS A 69 3.25 -10.54 -8.29
N LEU A 70 2.73 -9.33 -8.38
CA LEU A 70 2.74 -8.36 -7.27
C LEU A 70 1.54 -8.61 -6.34
N LYS A 71 1.79 -8.70 -5.04
CA LYS A 71 0.75 -8.67 -4.00
C LYS A 71 1.01 -7.49 -3.08
N VAL A 72 0.00 -6.66 -2.88
CA VAL A 72 0.07 -5.53 -1.95
C VAL A 72 -0.76 -5.87 -0.72
N ARG A 73 -0.19 -5.72 0.47
CA ARG A 73 -0.86 -5.96 1.75
C ARG A 73 -0.74 -4.72 2.63
N ASP A 74 -1.89 -4.15 2.97
CA ASP A 74 -1.94 -3.02 3.89
C ASP A 74 -2.10 -3.55 5.33
N VAL A 75 -1.13 -3.22 6.18
CA VAL A 75 -1.03 -3.71 7.57
C VAL A 75 -2.11 -3.12 8.49
N ASN A 76 -2.88 -2.13 8.04
CA ASN A 76 -4.04 -1.64 8.79
C ASN A 76 -5.26 -2.55 8.67
N TYR A 77 -5.35 -3.37 7.61
CA TYR A 77 -6.42 -4.35 7.48
C TYR A 77 -6.06 -5.64 8.21
N PHE A 78 -7.09 -6.34 8.71
CA PHE A 78 -6.92 -7.56 9.51
C PHE A 78 -6.06 -8.61 8.80
N GLU A 79 -6.32 -8.87 7.52
CA GLU A 79 -5.53 -9.81 6.73
C GLU A 79 -4.07 -9.35 6.59
N GLY A 80 -3.84 -8.09 6.22
CA GLY A 80 -2.48 -7.57 6.05
C GLY A 80 -1.68 -7.63 7.35
N LYS A 81 -2.32 -7.31 8.48
CA LYS A 81 -1.73 -7.44 9.82
C LYS A 81 -1.39 -8.88 10.17
N PHE A 82 -2.29 -9.83 9.89
CA PHE A 82 -2.08 -11.25 10.13
C PHE A 82 -0.90 -11.79 9.31
N PHE A 83 -0.86 -11.50 8.01
CA PHE A 83 0.25 -11.92 7.15
C PHE A 83 1.58 -11.25 7.53
N ALA A 84 1.55 -9.97 7.91
CA ALA A 84 2.74 -9.27 8.39
C ALA A 84 3.31 -9.94 9.65
N TYR A 85 2.43 -10.31 10.59
CA TYR A 85 2.82 -11.02 11.81
C TYR A 85 3.45 -12.39 11.51
N LEU A 86 2.82 -13.20 10.66
CA LEU A 86 3.36 -14.51 10.26
C LEU A 86 4.73 -14.43 9.59
N LYS A 87 5.01 -13.30 8.92
CA LYS A 87 6.28 -13.05 8.23
C LYS A 87 7.29 -12.26 9.07
N GLY A 88 6.98 -11.96 10.33
CA GLY A 88 7.87 -11.24 11.23
C GLY A 88 8.13 -9.78 10.82
N ILE A 89 7.20 -9.16 10.10
CA ILE A 89 7.29 -7.77 9.67
C ILE A 89 6.84 -6.87 10.83
N LYS A 90 7.78 -6.10 11.37
CA LYS A 90 7.52 -5.15 12.47
C LYS A 90 7.48 -3.69 12.01
N LYS A 91 8.00 -3.39 10.81
CA LYS A 91 8.12 -2.05 10.25
C LYS A 91 7.70 -2.07 8.78
N THR A 92 7.13 -0.97 8.31
CA THR A 92 6.85 -0.70 6.89
C THR A 92 7.74 0.45 6.42
N PRO A 93 8.10 0.51 5.12
CA PRO A 93 7.79 -0.47 4.08
C PRO A 93 8.56 -1.78 4.28
N ALA A 94 7.97 -2.91 3.89
CA ALA A 94 8.68 -4.19 3.83
C ALA A 94 8.31 -4.96 2.57
N VAL A 95 9.30 -5.57 1.93
CA VAL A 95 9.09 -6.39 0.74
C VAL A 95 9.56 -7.81 0.99
N ILE A 96 8.76 -8.78 0.53
CA ILE A 96 9.09 -10.20 0.59
C ILE A 96 9.14 -10.74 -0.83
N VAL A 97 10.27 -11.39 -1.15
CA VAL A 97 10.46 -12.12 -2.39
C VAL A 97 10.74 -13.58 -2.03
N GLY A 98 9.77 -14.46 -2.31
CA GLY A 98 9.80 -15.85 -1.84
C GLY A 98 9.80 -15.94 -0.30
N ASN A 99 10.93 -16.36 0.27
CA ASN A 99 11.14 -16.47 1.73
C ASN A 99 12.10 -15.39 2.29
N LYS A 100 12.58 -14.47 1.45
CA LYS A 100 13.55 -13.45 1.86
C LYS A 100 12.81 -12.13 2.12
N LYS A 101 13.10 -11.53 3.28
CA LYS A 101 12.59 -10.21 3.69
C LYS A 101 13.61 -9.13 3.32
N ILE A 102 13.11 -8.03 2.75
CA ILE A 102 13.90 -6.91 2.27
C ILE A 102 13.39 -5.66 3.01
N GLU A 103 14.27 -5.06 3.82
CA GLU A 103 13.95 -3.87 4.62
C GLU A 103 14.31 -2.56 3.90
N LYS A 104 15.28 -2.60 2.96
CA LYS A 104 15.61 -1.48 2.06
C LYS A 104 15.22 -1.84 0.64
N VAL A 105 14.23 -1.13 0.12
CA VAL A 105 13.61 -1.46 -1.17
C VAL A 105 14.36 -0.74 -2.28
N ASP A 106 15.34 -1.43 -2.85
CA ASP A 106 16.09 -1.00 -4.03
C ASP A 106 15.78 -1.92 -5.21
N GLU A 107 15.82 -1.38 -6.43
CA GLU A 107 15.48 -2.12 -7.65
C GLU A 107 16.44 -3.28 -7.91
N GLU A 108 17.74 -3.02 -7.79
CA GLU A 108 18.81 -4.01 -7.98
C GLU A 108 18.70 -5.17 -6.98
N THR A 109 18.41 -4.84 -5.72
CA THR A 109 18.20 -5.80 -4.65
C THR A 109 17.00 -6.71 -4.95
N LEU A 110 15.89 -6.16 -5.43
CA LEU A 110 14.72 -6.96 -5.79
C LEU A 110 14.98 -7.90 -6.96
N LEU A 111 15.72 -7.41 -7.97
CA LEU A 111 16.08 -8.21 -9.14
C LEU A 111 17.00 -9.36 -8.76
N SER A 112 18.03 -9.11 -7.93
CA SER A 112 18.95 -10.16 -7.48
C SER A 112 18.21 -11.27 -6.74
N TYR A 113 17.27 -10.91 -5.84
CA TYR A 113 16.45 -11.90 -5.15
C TYR A 113 15.50 -12.67 -6.06
N LEU A 114 14.98 -12.07 -7.13
CA LEU A 114 14.15 -12.77 -8.10
C LEU A 114 14.95 -13.72 -9.00
N LEU A 115 16.22 -13.42 -9.27
CA LEU A 115 17.14 -14.28 -10.00
C LEU A 115 17.62 -15.44 -9.13
N ASP A 116 17.93 -15.20 -7.85
CA ASP A 116 18.28 -16.22 -6.86
C ASP A 116 17.18 -17.29 -6.61
N LEU A 117 15.93 -16.98 -6.97
CA LEU A 117 14.82 -17.94 -6.92
C LEU A 117 14.86 -18.97 -8.06
N GLU A 118 15.83 -18.87 -8.97
CA GLU A 118 16.10 -19.94 -9.92
C GLU A 118 16.55 -21.20 -9.16
N PRO A 119 15.95 -22.37 -9.43
CA PRO A 119 16.43 -23.60 -8.83
C PRO A 119 17.88 -23.80 -9.27
N LYS A 120 18.79 -24.02 -8.32
CA LYS A 120 20.04 -24.73 -8.62
C LYS A 120 19.60 -25.97 -9.39
N GLN A 121 19.96 -26.06 -10.67
CA GLN A 121 19.77 -27.30 -11.40
C GLN A 121 20.50 -28.35 -10.58
N SER A 122 19.71 -29.23 -9.96
CA SER A 122 20.17 -30.46 -9.35
C SER A 122 20.75 -31.28 -10.51
N SER A 123 22.03 -31.04 -10.79
CA SER A 123 22.88 -31.95 -11.52
C SER A 123 23.01 -33.23 -10.69
N ASN A 124 21.96 -34.03 -10.69
CA ASN A 124 22.08 -35.46 -10.42
C ASN A 124 22.28 -36.12 -11.78
N SER A 125 23.51 -35.95 -12.27
CA SER A 125 24.11 -36.87 -13.21
C SER A 125 24.65 -38.04 -12.39
N SER A 126 24.18 -39.24 -12.73
CA SER A 126 24.81 -40.57 -12.59
C SER A 126 23.80 -41.62 -12.14
#